data_AF-A0ABD1EUP0-F1
#
_entry.id   AF-A0ABD1EUP0-F1
#
_cell.length_a   1.000
_cell.length_b   1.000
_cell.length_c   1.000
_cell.angle_alpha   90.00
_cell.angle_beta   90.00
_cell.angle_gamma   90.00
#
_symmetry.space_group_name_H-M   'P 1'
#
loop_
_entity.id
_entity.type
_entity.pdbx_description
1 polymer ?
#
loop_
_entity_poly.entity_id
_entity_poly.type
_entity_poly.pdbx_seq_one_letter_code
_entity_poly.pdbx_strand_id
1 'polypeptide(L)'
;MTTKLKKKHLIYYISLGPWGAFLTVLAFKEILQVEQYRNSIIFESLLLIFSSICTCVGMTVSILRRDIWKQLIQELSLIENIQNLNTFEEKESSFAKTVTLSNLFFFHVYRSMYTINIGYIIFNANILFNIIEDKYKGIENLLLQSKGPMNTILIRKSRILYDRMQKVSRILNKLIGIPIFCIFFYCGYKAVYISAFNYKTYMKRRGLDTKQLATDIIINGIIVIIPLFVLFFAHQTNSQVTKLQNTCAKLMEKLNEESERYLELNDFYEQMKHQRVKFTAAKFFDLERSTIIRYLDVISTYFIAVIQFDISKK
;
A
#
# COMPACT_ATOMS: atom_id res chain seq x y z
N MET A 1 36.73 -17.65 24.11
CA MET A 1 36.04 -16.61 24.91
C MET A 1 35.65 -15.38 24.05
N THR A 2 35.21 -15.58 22.80
CA THR A 2 35.14 -14.51 21.77
C THR A 2 33.84 -14.51 20.96
N THR A 3 32.78 -15.15 21.46
CA THR A 3 31.46 -15.18 20.81
C THR A 3 30.38 -14.41 21.57
N LYS A 4 30.67 -13.89 22.77
CA LYS A 4 29.71 -13.11 23.57
C LYS A 4 29.67 -11.60 23.30
N LEU A 5 30.66 -11.03 22.59
CA LEU A 5 30.71 -9.58 22.33
C LEU A 5 29.91 -9.11 21.10
N LYS A 6 29.65 -9.97 20.10
CA LYS A 6 28.91 -9.56 18.89
C LYS A 6 27.40 -9.39 19.10
N LYS A 7 26.83 -9.93 20.20
CA LYS A 7 25.40 -9.78 20.50
C LYS A 7 25.05 -8.46 21.20
N LYS A 8 26.00 -7.82 21.91
CA LYS A 8 25.75 -6.54 22.61
C LYS A 8 25.75 -5.33 21.68
N HIS A 9 26.55 -5.31 20.62
CA HIS A 9 26.56 -4.19 19.66
C HIS A 9 25.39 -4.21 18.67
N LEU A 10 24.78 -5.38 18.42
CA LEU A 10 23.58 -5.48 17.59
C LEU A 10 22.33 -4.97 18.34
N ILE A 11 22.30 -5.08 19.67
CA ILE A 11 21.22 -4.54 20.51
C ILE A 11 21.30 -3.00 20.60
N TYR A 12 22.51 -2.43 20.59
CA TYR A 12 22.72 -0.98 20.62
C TYR A 12 22.32 -0.26 19.31
N TYR A 13 22.41 -0.92 18.16
CA TYR A 13 21.94 -0.35 16.89
C TYR A 13 20.42 -0.47 16.68
N ILE A 14 19.77 -1.41 17.38
CA ILE A 14 18.31 -1.59 17.35
C ILE A 14 17.60 -0.66 18.35
N SER A 15 18.30 -0.15 19.37
CA SER A 15 17.73 0.71 20.42
C SER A 15 17.67 2.21 20.09
N LEU A 16 18.06 2.64 18.89
CA LEU A 16 17.87 4.03 18.44
C LEU A 16 16.52 4.29 17.76
N GLY A 17 15.71 3.24 17.56
CA GLY A 17 14.27 3.43 17.46
C GLY A 17 13.69 4.01 18.78
N PRO A 18 12.40 4.35 18.81
CA PRO A 18 11.70 5.34 19.67
C PRO A 18 12.45 6.51 20.34
N TRP A 19 13.66 6.31 20.88
CA TRP A 19 14.50 7.30 21.54
C TRP A 19 14.99 8.41 20.62
N GLY A 20 15.20 8.12 19.33
CA GLY A 20 15.45 9.16 18.33
C GLY A 20 14.28 10.15 18.26
N ALA A 21 13.05 9.66 18.15
CA ALA A 21 11.84 10.50 18.14
C ALA A 21 11.61 11.21 19.49
N PHE A 22 11.92 10.56 20.61
CA PHE A 22 11.81 11.13 21.96
C PHE A 22 12.85 12.23 22.22
N LEU A 23 14.09 12.08 21.74
CA LEU A 23 15.13 13.11 21.82
C LEU A 23 14.83 14.29 20.90
N THR A 24 14.22 14.06 19.72
CA THR A 24 13.71 15.17 18.92
C THR A 24 12.61 15.91 19.67
N VAL A 25 11.66 15.21 20.32
CA VAL A 25 10.60 15.81 21.16
C VAL A 25 11.15 16.59 22.38
N LEU A 26 12.25 16.15 22.99
CA LEU A 26 12.91 16.87 24.08
C LEU A 26 13.66 18.10 23.59
N ALA A 27 14.38 18.01 22.46
CA ALA A 27 14.97 19.18 21.80
C ALA A 27 13.91 20.17 21.31
N PHE A 28 12.70 19.70 20.99
CA PHE A 28 11.54 20.53 20.61
C PHE A 28 11.00 21.40 21.75
N LYS A 29 11.18 21.00 23.02
CA LYS A 29 10.66 21.75 24.17
C LYS A 29 11.43 23.05 24.41
N GLU A 30 12.73 23.08 24.10
CA GLU A 30 13.58 24.27 24.26
C GLU A 30 13.48 25.26 23.09
N ILE A 31 13.06 24.81 21.91
CA ILE A 31 13.02 25.65 20.69
C ILE A 31 11.75 26.53 20.62
N LEU A 32 10.70 26.21 21.38
CA LEU A 32 9.34 26.79 21.30
C LEU A 32 9.17 28.24 21.84
N GLN A 33 10.24 28.98 22.17
CA GLN A 33 10.13 30.29 22.81
C GLN A 33 10.33 31.56 21.93
N VAL A 34 10.27 31.52 20.58
CA VAL A 34 10.48 32.76 19.78
C VAL A 34 9.56 32.90 18.56
N GLU A 35 9.04 34.12 18.35
CA GLU A 35 7.81 34.53 17.66
C GLU A 35 7.66 34.36 16.12
N GLN A 36 6.39 34.14 15.77
CA GLN A 36 5.57 34.32 14.55
C GLN A 36 6.13 34.06 13.13
N TYR A 37 7.36 34.46 12.76
CA TYR A 37 7.96 34.09 11.47
C TYR A 37 8.78 32.79 11.54
N ARG A 38 9.30 32.49 12.73
CA ARG A 38 9.95 31.21 13.04
C ARG A 38 8.98 30.04 12.93
N ASN A 39 7.68 30.27 13.18
CA ASN A 39 6.66 29.23 13.18
C ASN A 39 6.42 28.60 11.81
N SER A 40 6.52 29.34 10.69
CA SER A 40 6.37 28.74 9.35
C SER A 40 7.55 27.85 9.00
N ILE A 41 8.78 28.31 9.26
CA ILE A 41 10.02 27.57 8.97
C ILE A 41 10.17 26.37 9.91
N ILE A 42 9.86 26.53 11.19
CA ILE A 42 9.85 25.43 12.18
C ILE A 42 8.77 24.42 11.82
N PHE A 43 7.57 24.84 11.42
CA PHE A 43 6.50 23.95 10.99
C PHE A 43 6.84 23.20 9.71
N GLU A 44 7.41 23.89 8.70
CA GLU A 44 7.90 23.24 7.47
C GLU A 44 9.04 22.26 7.77
N SER A 45 9.96 22.60 8.67
CA SER A 45 11.05 21.72 9.11
C SER A 45 10.52 20.51 9.87
N LEU A 46 9.55 20.72 10.76
CA LEU A 46 8.83 19.68 11.50
C LEU A 46 8.11 18.70 10.55
N LEU A 47 7.44 19.21 9.54
CA LEU A 47 6.74 18.40 8.53
C LEU A 47 7.70 17.68 7.59
N LEU A 48 8.82 18.30 7.25
CA LEU A 48 9.87 17.64 6.48
C LEU A 48 10.50 16.50 7.27
N ILE A 49 10.75 16.71 8.57
CA ILE A 49 11.25 15.69 9.49
C ILE A 49 10.22 14.58 9.67
N PHE A 50 8.94 14.91 9.89
CA PHE A 50 7.87 13.92 10.03
C PHE A 50 7.65 13.12 8.74
N SER A 51 7.64 13.78 7.57
CA SER A 51 7.57 13.13 6.27
C SER A 51 8.77 12.21 6.04
N SER A 52 9.98 12.68 6.36
CA SER A 52 11.20 11.89 6.28
C SER A 52 11.12 10.68 7.22
N ILE A 53 10.70 10.86 8.46
CA ILE A 53 10.49 9.78 9.43
C ILE A 53 9.44 8.80 8.91
N CYS A 54 8.29 9.25 8.41
CA CYS A 54 7.25 8.37 7.87
C CYS A 54 7.75 7.53 6.69
N THR A 55 8.58 8.09 5.80
CA THR A 55 9.14 7.31 4.69
C THR A 55 10.34 6.47 5.06
N CYS A 56 11.22 6.96 5.93
CA CYS A 56 12.34 6.19 6.45
C CYS A 56 11.80 5.02 7.29
N VAL A 57 10.84 5.27 8.18
CA VAL A 57 10.15 4.20 8.93
C VAL A 57 9.40 3.29 7.98
N GLY A 58 8.67 3.78 6.98
CA GLY A 58 7.99 2.93 6.00
C GLY A 58 8.95 2.03 5.22
N MET A 59 10.09 2.56 4.77
CA MET A 59 11.13 1.82 4.04
C MET A 59 11.92 0.88 4.96
N THR A 60 12.38 1.37 6.10
CA THR A 60 13.08 0.58 7.11
C THR A 60 12.17 -0.54 7.61
N VAL A 61 10.87 -0.30 7.82
CA VAL A 61 9.91 -1.36 8.15
C VAL A 61 9.75 -2.35 7.00
N SER A 62 9.65 -1.88 5.75
CA SER A 62 9.53 -2.76 4.57
C SER A 62 10.79 -3.60 4.30
N ILE A 63 11.97 -3.02 4.51
CA ILE A 63 13.28 -3.64 4.29
C ILE A 63 13.66 -4.56 5.46
N LEU A 64 13.44 -4.13 6.71
CA LEU A 64 13.76 -4.92 7.90
C LEU A 64 12.80 -6.10 8.11
N ARG A 65 11.62 -6.10 7.48
CA ARG A 65 10.68 -7.22 7.50
C ARG A 65 11.05 -8.34 6.53
N ARG A 66 12.35 -8.69 6.48
CA ARG A 66 12.89 -9.77 5.64
C ARG A 66 12.15 -11.09 5.86
N ASP A 67 11.75 -11.39 7.08
CA ASP A 67 11.02 -12.62 7.40
C ASP A 67 9.62 -12.64 6.79
N ILE A 68 8.95 -11.48 6.69
CA ILE A 68 7.63 -11.37 6.07
C ILE A 68 7.73 -11.51 4.55
N TRP A 69 8.78 -10.96 3.93
CA TRP A 69 9.07 -11.20 2.51
C TRP A 69 9.34 -12.67 2.22
N LYS A 70 10.13 -13.35 3.06
CA LYS A 70 10.35 -14.79 2.93
C LYS A 70 9.05 -15.58 3.02
N GLN A 71 8.19 -15.25 3.99
CA GLN A 71 6.86 -15.87 4.10
C GLN A 71 6.01 -15.62 2.86
N LEU A 72 6.02 -14.41 2.31
CA LEU A 72 5.30 -14.08 1.07
C LEU A 72 5.78 -14.94 -0.11
N ILE A 73 7.09 -15.01 -0.33
CA ILE A 73 7.68 -15.79 -1.42
C ILE A 73 7.36 -17.28 -1.26
N GLN A 74 7.47 -17.81 -0.04
CA GLN A 74 7.13 -19.20 0.27
C GLN A 74 5.66 -19.51 -0.01
N GLU A 75 4.73 -18.64 0.36
CA GLU A 75 3.30 -18.84 0.07
C GLU A 75 3.00 -18.72 -1.42
N LEU A 76 3.67 -17.81 -2.14
CA LEU A 76 3.52 -17.66 -3.59
C LEU A 76 4.04 -18.88 -4.36
N SER A 77 5.21 -19.42 -4.00
CA SER A 77 5.75 -20.64 -4.63
C SER A 77 4.90 -21.87 -4.31
N LEU A 78 4.35 -21.94 -3.11
CA LEU A 78 3.38 -22.95 -2.72
C LEU A 78 2.09 -22.88 -3.55
N ILE A 79 1.59 -21.68 -3.87
CA ILE A 79 0.44 -21.50 -4.77
C ILE A 79 0.80 -21.96 -6.19
N GLU A 80 1.99 -21.61 -6.67
CA GLU A 80 2.49 -21.99 -7.99
C GLU A 80 2.61 -23.51 -8.13
N ASN A 81 3.15 -24.21 -7.12
CA ASN A 81 3.25 -25.67 -7.11
C ASN A 81 1.88 -26.38 -7.13
N ILE A 82 0.83 -25.78 -6.54
CA ILE A 82 -0.53 -26.34 -6.62
C ILE A 82 -1.15 -26.13 -8.00
N GLN A 83 -0.83 -25.00 -8.64
CA GLN A 83 -1.35 -24.67 -9.97
C GLN A 83 -0.61 -25.44 -11.07
N ASN A 84 0.70 -25.66 -10.93
CA ASN A 84 1.55 -26.36 -11.87
C ASN A 84 1.69 -27.84 -11.48
N LEU A 85 0.65 -28.63 -11.77
CA LEU A 85 0.77 -30.09 -11.94
C LEU A 85 1.01 -30.49 -13.41
N ASN A 86 1.41 -29.53 -14.26
CA ASN A 86 2.25 -29.79 -15.42
C ASN A 86 3.04 -28.52 -15.76
N THR A 87 4.36 -28.69 -15.78
CA THR A 87 5.42 -27.81 -16.33
C THR A 87 5.52 -26.38 -15.78
N PHE A 88 6.57 -26.09 -14.99
CA PHE A 88 7.67 -25.23 -15.45
C PHE A 88 8.80 -25.13 -14.41
N GLU A 89 10.05 -25.36 -14.85
CA GLU A 89 11.30 -25.05 -14.16
C GLU A 89 11.89 -23.72 -14.65
N GLU A 90 12.71 -23.11 -13.79
CA GLU A 90 13.70 -22.05 -14.05
C GLU A 90 13.24 -20.65 -14.48
N LYS A 91 13.04 -19.75 -13.49
CA LYS A 91 13.36 -18.30 -13.62
C LYS A 91 13.54 -17.51 -12.31
N GLU A 92 13.82 -18.18 -11.18
CA GLU A 92 13.80 -17.55 -9.85
C GLU A 92 15.10 -16.77 -9.47
N SER A 93 16.20 -16.89 -10.23
CA SER A 93 17.52 -16.38 -9.77
C SER A 93 17.85 -14.92 -10.15
N SER A 94 17.09 -14.31 -11.07
CA SER A 94 17.33 -12.95 -11.57
C SER A 94 16.71 -11.86 -10.71
N PHE A 95 15.49 -12.09 -10.20
CA PHE A 95 14.73 -11.08 -9.45
C PHE A 95 15.37 -10.73 -8.10
N ALA A 96 15.91 -11.74 -7.39
CA ALA A 96 16.52 -11.55 -6.07
C ALA A 96 17.86 -10.79 -6.10
N LYS A 97 18.63 -10.89 -7.19
CA LYS A 97 19.93 -10.20 -7.32
C LYS A 97 19.76 -8.71 -7.61
N THR A 98 18.77 -8.34 -8.42
CA THR A 98 18.46 -6.94 -8.78
C THR A 98 17.98 -6.11 -7.58
N VAL A 99 17.28 -6.74 -6.65
CA VAL A 99 16.76 -6.09 -5.42
C VAL A 99 17.87 -5.81 -4.39
N THR A 100 19.03 -6.48 -4.48
CA THR A 100 20.08 -6.37 -3.45
C THR A 100 21.13 -5.31 -3.77
N LEU A 101 21.44 -5.09 -5.06
CA LEU A 101 22.48 -4.16 -5.52
C LEU A 101 22.02 -2.68 -5.56
N SER A 102 20.72 -2.39 -5.59
CA SER A 102 20.17 -1.02 -5.63
C SER A 102 20.24 -0.26 -4.30
N ASN A 103 20.60 -0.92 -3.20
CA ASN A 103 20.56 -0.35 -1.85
C ASN A 103 21.77 0.53 -1.48
N LEU A 104 22.82 0.63 -2.31
CA LEU A 104 24.10 1.27 -1.97
C LEU A 104 24.29 2.71 -2.50
N PHE A 105 23.38 3.24 -3.33
CA PHE A 105 23.53 4.57 -3.96
C PHE A 105 22.84 5.72 -3.18
N PHE A 106 22.34 5.42 -1.98
CA PHE A 106 21.55 6.31 -1.12
C PHE A 106 22.45 7.23 -0.29
N PHE A 107 22.65 8.51 -0.67
CA PHE A 107 22.70 9.60 0.33
C PHE A 107 22.54 11.03 -0.25
N HIS A 108 23.03 11.33 -1.46
CA HIS A 108 22.73 12.62 -2.12
C HIS A 108 21.47 12.62 -3.00
N VAL A 109 20.95 11.43 -3.27
CA VAL A 109 19.72 11.17 -4.01
C VAL A 109 18.48 11.38 -3.11
N TYR A 110 18.62 11.72 -1.83
CA TYR A 110 17.56 11.66 -0.80
C TYR A 110 16.21 12.37 -1.13
N ARG A 111 16.24 13.48 -1.88
CA ARG A 111 15.01 14.20 -2.30
C ARG A 111 14.37 13.64 -3.58
N SER A 112 15.18 13.21 -4.56
CA SER A 112 14.70 12.47 -5.74
C SER A 112 14.32 11.03 -5.39
N MET A 113 14.98 10.43 -4.41
CA MET A 113 14.69 9.13 -3.81
C MET A 113 13.33 9.11 -3.15
N TYR A 114 12.86 10.20 -2.55
CA TYR A 114 11.54 10.20 -1.95
C TYR A 114 10.45 9.90 -2.98
N THR A 115 10.45 10.62 -4.10
CA THR A 115 9.50 10.41 -5.20
C THR A 115 9.73 9.08 -5.92
N ILE A 116 11.00 8.70 -6.13
CA ILE A 116 11.38 7.41 -6.73
C ILE A 116 10.95 6.25 -5.83
N ASN A 117 11.08 6.35 -4.51
CA ASN A 117 10.73 5.31 -3.55
C ASN A 117 9.22 5.19 -3.39
N ILE A 118 8.47 6.30 -3.38
CA ILE A 118 7.00 6.24 -3.45
C ILE A 118 6.58 5.57 -4.75
N GLY A 119 7.14 6.00 -5.89
CA GLY A 119 6.88 5.38 -7.18
C GLY A 119 7.20 3.89 -7.18
N TYR A 120 8.33 3.49 -6.59
CA TYR A 120 8.75 2.10 -6.45
C TYR A 120 7.81 1.28 -5.56
N ILE A 121 7.44 1.78 -4.37
CA ILE A 121 6.49 1.10 -3.46
C ILE A 121 5.17 0.87 -4.18
N ILE A 122 4.68 1.87 -4.92
CA ILE A 122 3.42 1.79 -5.64
C ILE A 122 3.52 0.83 -6.82
N PHE A 123 4.61 0.90 -7.58
CA PHE A 123 4.87 -0.03 -8.67
C PHE A 123 4.88 -1.49 -8.19
N ASN A 124 5.59 -1.77 -7.09
CA ASN A 124 5.60 -3.11 -6.49
C ASN A 124 4.23 -3.50 -5.94
N ALA A 125 3.52 -2.59 -5.26
CA ALA A 125 2.17 -2.86 -4.77
C ALA A 125 1.24 -3.22 -5.93
N ASN A 126 1.30 -2.48 -7.04
CA ASN A 126 0.49 -2.72 -8.23
C ASN A 126 0.81 -4.07 -8.89
N ILE A 127 2.09 -4.42 -9.01
CA ILE A 127 2.50 -5.75 -9.50
C ILE A 127 1.93 -6.84 -8.60
N LEU A 128 2.05 -6.68 -7.28
CA LEU A 128 1.54 -7.67 -6.32
C LEU A 128 0.00 -7.78 -6.39
N PHE A 129 -0.72 -6.67 -6.52
CA PHE A 129 -2.17 -6.70 -6.72
C PHE A 129 -2.57 -7.41 -8.01
N ASN A 130 -1.89 -7.12 -9.13
CA ASN A 130 -2.16 -7.80 -10.40
C ASN A 130 -1.90 -9.31 -10.32
N ILE A 131 -0.79 -9.72 -9.70
CA ILE A 131 -0.49 -11.15 -9.48
C ILE A 131 -1.62 -11.79 -8.66
N ILE A 132 -2.06 -11.14 -7.58
CA ILE A 132 -3.12 -11.66 -6.73
C ILE A 132 -4.46 -11.75 -7.49
N GLU A 133 -4.80 -10.73 -8.26
CA GLU A 133 -5.99 -10.70 -9.11
C GLU A 133 -5.98 -11.88 -10.10
N ASP A 134 -4.87 -12.10 -10.79
CA ASP A 134 -4.73 -13.18 -11.76
C ASP A 134 -4.84 -14.56 -11.11
N LYS A 135 -4.34 -14.72 -9.87
CA LYS A 135 -4.55 -15.96 -9.11
C LYS A 135 -6.02 -16.18 -8.76
N TYR A 136 -6.78 -15.14 -8.39
CA TYR A 136 -8.24 -15.27 -8.18
C TYR A 136 -8.99 -15.55 -9.49
N LYS A 137 -8.59 -14.96 -10.62
CA LYS A 137 -9.11 -15.34 -11.95
C LYS A 137 -8.82 -16.80 -12.26
N GLY A 138 -7.64 -17.29 -11.90
CA GLY A 138 -7.26 -18.70 -12.03
C GLY A 138 -8.21 -19.62 -11.26
N ILE A 139 -8.54 -19.28 -10.01
CA ILE A 139 -9.51 -20.04 -9.21
C ILE A 139 -10.91 -20.01 -9.86
N GLU A 140 -11.36 -18.85 -10.34
CA GLU A 140 -12.63 -18.71 -11.06
C GLU A 140 -12.66 -19.61 -12.30
N ASN A 141 -11.62 -19.55 -13.11
CA ASN A 141 -11.50 -20.35 -14.33
C ASN A 141 -11.45 -21.86 -14.02
N LEU A 142 -10.79 -22.29 -12.94
CA LEU A 142 -10.77 -23.69 -12.52
C LEU A 142 -12.19 -24.22 -12.20
N LEU A 143 -13.04 -23.38 -11.60
CA LEU A 143 -14.43 -23.74 -11.31
C LEU A 143 -15.29 -23.78 -12.59
N LEU A 144 -15.04 -22.87 -13.54
CA LEU A 144 -15.79 -22.78 -14.79
C LEU A 144 -15.35 -23.81 -15.85
N GLN A 145 -14.10 -24.27 -15.82
CA GLN A 145 -13.52 -25.18 -16.80
C GLN A 145 -14.04 -26.62 -16.71
N SER A 146 -14.85 -26.98 -15.71
CA SER A 146 -15.51 -28.28 -15.71
C SER A 146 -16.55 -28.34 -16.83
N LYS A 147 -16.13 -28.77 -18.03
CA LYS A 147 -17.02 -29.06 -19.18
C LYS A 147 -18.00 -30.22 -18.93
N GLY A 148 -18.11 -30.68 -17.69
CA GLY A 148 -18.96 -31.77 -17.25
C GLY A 148 -19.43 -31.54 -15.81
N PRO A 149 -20.02 -32.56 -15.18
CA PRO A 149 -20.43 -32.47 -13.78
C PRO A 149 -19.27 -32.02 -12.89
N MET A 150 -19.49 -30.94 -12.13
CA MET A 150 -18.48 -30.31 -11.30
C MET A 150 -17.84 -31.32 -10.34
N ASN A 151 -16.52 -31.48 -10.39
CA ASN A 151 -15.82 -32.46 -9.57
C ASN A 151 -15.58 -31.89 -8.16
N THR A 152 -15.94 -32.62 -7.10
CA THR A 152 -15.68 -32.24 -5.70
C THR A 152 -14.19 -31.99 -5.44
N ILE A 153 -13.30 -32.72 -6.12
CA ILE A 153 -11.85 -32.52 -6.06
C ILE A 153 -11.44 -31.11 -6.52
N LEU A 154 -12.09 -30.58 -7.57
CA LEU A 154 -11.80 -29.23 -8.08
C LEU A 154 -12.28 -28.16 -7.08
N ILE A 155 -13.45 -28.35 -6.45
CA ILE A 155 -13.97 -27.45 -5.42
C ILE A 155 -13.00 -27.40 -4.23
N ARG A 156 -12.57 -28.57 -3.72
CA ARG A 156 -11.59 -28.67 -2.63
C ARG A 156 -10.25 -28.03 -3.00
N LYS A 157 -9.77 -28.22 -4.24
CA LYS A 157 -8.54 -27.58 -4.73
C LYS A 157 -8.68 -26.04 -4.77
N SER A 158 -9.79 -25.53 -5.27
CA SER A 158 -10.10 -24.09 -5.30
C SER A 158 -10.17 -23.48 -3.91
N ARG A 159 -10.75 -24.21 -2.95
CA ARG A 159 -10.81 -23.82 -1.53
C ARG A 159 -9.41 -23.69 -0.91
N ILE A 160 -8.54 -24.68 -1.10
CA ILE A 160 -7.15 -24.66 -0.62
C ILE A 160 -6.39 -23.47 -1.24
N LEU A 161 -6.56 -23.23 -2.54
CA LEU A 161 -5.95 -22.09 -3.21
C LEU A 161 -6.44 -20.76 -2.64
N TYR A 162 -7.74 -20.63 -2.41
CA TYR A 162 -8.33 -19.42 -1.81
C TYR A 162 -7.76 -19.15 -0.40
N ASP A 163 -7.63 -20.18 0.43
CA ASP A 163 -7.03 -20.04 1.77
C ASP A 163 -5.59 -19.53 1.74
N ARG A 164 -4.79 -20.04 0.78
CA ARG A 164 -3.42 -19.54 0.58
C ARG A 164 -3.42 -18.09 0.10
N MET A 165 -4.28 -17.76 -0.86
CA MET A 165 -4.43 -16.37 -1.35
C MET A 165 -4.86 -15.41 -0.25
N GLN A 166 -5.69 -15.87 0.69
CA GLN A 166 -6.08 -15.08 1.84
C GLN A 166 -4.89 -14.82 2.79
N LYS A 167 -4.06 -15.83 3.05
CA LYS A 167 -2.80 -15.65 3.81
C LYS A 167 -1.86 -14.66 3.12
N VAL A 168 -1.67 -14.79 1.81
CA VAL A 168 -0.88 -13.85 0.99
C VAL A 168 -1.42 -12.43 1.14
N SER A 169 -2.74 -12.24 1.06
CA SER A 169 -3.37 -10.92 1.20
C SER A 169 -3.17 -10.33 2.60
N ARG A 170 -3.22 -11.15 3.66
CA ARG A 170 -2.90 -10.73 5.04
C ARG A 170 -1.44 -10.33 5.20
N ILE A 171 -0.51 -11.09 4.60
CA ILE A 171 0.92 -10.78 4.58
C ILE A 171 1.16 -9.45 3.85
N LEU A 172 0.52 -9.28 2.70
CA LEU A 172 0.61 -8.05 1.91
C LEU A 172 0.14 -6.84 2.72
N ASN A 173 -1.04 -6.92 3.36
CA ASN A 173 -1.52 -5.85 4.24
C ASN A 173 -0.54 -5.47 5.35
N LYS A 174 0.15 -6.46 5.94
CA LYS A 174 1.19 -6.18 6.94
C LYS A 174 2.40 -5.48 6.32
N LEU A 175 2.78 -5.86 5.11
CA LEU A 175 3.96 -5.37 4.41
C LEU A 175 3.79 -3.94 3.89
N ILE A 176 2.74 -3.73 3.08
CA ILE A 176 2.52 -2.46 2.36
C ILE A 176 1.50 -1.55 3.04
N GLY A 177 0.76 -2.03 4.05
CA GLY A 177 -0.30 -1.25 4.68
C GLY A 177 0.19 0.07 5.31
N ILE A 178 1.28 0.04 6.07
CA ILE A 178 1.88 1.26 6.67
C ILE A 178 2.47 2.17 5.58
N PRO A 179 3.29 1.67 4.64
CA PRO A 179 3.75 2.48 3.51
C PRO A 179 2.63 3.18 2.75
N ILE A 180 1.54 2.47 2.42
CA ILE A 180 0.38 3.04 1.73
C ILE A 180 -0.26 4.13 2.61
N PHE A 181 -0.49 3.87 3.89
CA PHE A 181 -1.03 4.89 4.80
C PHE A 181 -0.19 6.18 4.79
N CYS A 182 1.14 6.05 4.91
CA CYS A 182 2.05 7.20 4.88
C CYS A 182 2.01 7.93 3.53
N ILE A 183 1.92 7.21 2.41
CA ILE A 183 1.78 7.80 1.07
C ILE A 183 0.49 8.62 0.98
N PHE A 184 -0.64 8.08 1.43
CA PHE A 184 -1.92 8.78 1.45
C PHE A 184 -1.84 10.07 2.26
N PHE A 185 -1.31 9.98 3.48
CA PHE A 185 -1.16 11.15 4.34
C PHE A 185 -0.25 12.22 3.70
N TYR A 186 0.90 11.81 3.19
CA TYR A 186 1.87 12.71 2.56
C TYR A 186 1.31 13.37 1.30
N CYS A 187 0.73 12.60 0.38
CA CYS A 187 0.16 13.13 -0.85
C CYS A 187 -1.00 14.08 -0.54
N GLY A 188 -1.84 13.76 0.45
CA GLY A 188 -2.97 14.61 0.83
C GLY A 188 -2.50 15.93 1.43
N TYR A 189 -1.54 15.87 2.35
CA TYR A 189 -0.90 17.06 2.90
C TYR A 189 -0.26 17.92 1.82
N LYS A 190 0.55 17.32 0.93
CA LYS A 190 1.22 18.05 -0.16
C LYS A 190 0.20 18.67 -1.12
N ALA A 191 -0.88 17.97 -1.42
CA ALA A 191 -1.94 18.48 -2.27
C ALA A 191 -2.56 19.76 -1.71
N VAL A 192 -2.92 19.75 -0.42
CA VAL A 192 -3.47 20.92 0.27
C VAL A 192 -2.44 22.05 0.32
N TYR A 193 -1.22 21.74 0.76
CA TYR A 193 -0.15 22.73 0.95
C TYR A 193 0.22 23.44 -0.36
N ILE A 194 0.47 22.68 -1.42
CA ILE A 194 0.85 23.24 -2.73
C ILE A 194 -0.30 24.06 -3.29
N SER A 195 -1.54 23.55 -3.25
CA SER A 195 -2.70 24.32 -3.72
C SER A 195 -2.86 25.66 -2.97
N ALA A 196 -2.72 25.66 -1.65
CA ALA A 196 -2.82 26.87 -0.84
C ALA A 196 -1.67 27.86 -1.11
N PHE A 197 -0.44 27.35 -1.22
CA PHE A 197 0.73 28.15 -1.55
C PHE A 197 0.60 28.81 -2.93
N ASN A 198 0.16 28.03 -3.92
CA ASN A 198 -0.12 28.50 -5.27
C ASN A 198 -1.17 29.61 -5.23
N TYR A 199 -2.33 29.34 -4.61
CA TYR A 199 -3.40 30.32 -4.46
C TYR A 199 -2.88 31.66 -3.89
N LYS A 200 -2.10 31.60 -2.81
CA LYS A 200 -1.52 32.79 -2.16
C LYS A 200 -0.54 33.53 -3.06
N THR A 201 0.30 32.80 -3.79
CA THR A 201 1.30 33.38 -4.69
C THR A 201 0.63 34.09 -5.86
N TYR A 202 -0.41 33.47 -6.44
CA TYR A 202 -1.15 34.04 -7.57
C TYR A 202 -2.04 35.22 -7.16
N MET A 203 -2.72 35.16 -6.02
CA MET A 203 -3.54 36.28 -5.53
C MET A 203 -2.71 37.53 -5.18
N LYS A 204 -1.41 37.38 -4.88
CA LYS A 204 -0.53 38.50 -4.52
C LYS A 204 0.22 39.13 -5.71
N ARG A 205 0.42 38.42 -6.82
CA ARG A 205 1.18 38.94 -7.97
C ARG A 205 0.23 39.53 -9.01
N ARG A 206 0.37 40.83 -9.32
CA ARG A 206 -0.41 41.55 -10.35
C ARG A 206 -0.12 41.13 -11.81
N GLY A 207 0.71 40.12 -12.03
CA GLY A 207 0.98 39.53 -13.33
C GLY A 207 1.07 38.02 -13.17
N LEU A 208 0.12 37.30 -13.77
CA LEU A 208 -0.01 35.85 -13.61
C LEU A 208 0.82 35.16 -14.69
N ASP A 209 1.95 34.54 -14.28
CA ASP A 209 2.71 33.67 -15.18
C ASP A 209 1.93 32.37 -15.38
N THR A 210 1.21 32.28 -16.49
CA THR A 210 0.36 31.15 -16.85
C THR A 210 1.15 29.85 -17.00
N LYS A 211 2.43 29.92 -17.39
CA LYS A 211 3.29 28.73 -17.53
C LYS A 211 3.65 28.14 -16.18
N GLN A 212 3.97 29.00 -15.21
CA GLN A 212 4.23 28.56 -13.84
C GLN A 212 2.98 27.92 -13.23
N LEU A 213 1.81 28.56 -13.38
CA LEU A 213 0.53 28.02 -12.89
C LEU A 213 0.21 26.64 -13.49
N ALA A 214 0.35 26.50 -14.82
CA ALA A 214 0.12 25.22 -15.46
C ALA A 214 1.06 24.13 -14.91
N THR A 215 2.34 24.47 -14.73
CA THR A 215 3.35 23.54 -14.19
C THR A 215 2.99 23.08 -12.78
N ASP A 216 2.62 24.01 -11.90
CA ASP A 216 2.28 23.69 -10.52
C ASP A 216 0.98 22.89 -10.40
N ILE A 217 -0.02 23.16 -11.25
CA ILE A 217 -1.25 22.35 -11.35
C ILE A 217 -0.92 20.93 -11.79
N ILE A 218 -0.09 20.76 -12.83
CA ILE A 218 0.29 19.44 -13.35
C ILE A 218 1.03 18.64 -12.26
N ILE A 219 2.03 19.24 -11.62
CA ILE A 219 2.79 18.59 -10.54
C ILE A 219 1.86 18.16 -9.41
N ASN A 220 0.93 19.03 -9.01
CA ASN A 220 -0.02 18.72 -7.95
C ASN A 220 -0.98 17.59 -8.35
N GLY A 221 -1.47 17.62 -9.59
CA GLY A 221 -2.29 16.55 -10.16
C GLY A 221 -1.58 15.20 -10.11
N ILE A 222 -0.30 15.14 -10.48
CA ILE A 222 0.52 13.92 -10.40
C ILE A 222 0.59 13.42 -8.95
N ILE A 223 0.84 14.30 -7.97
CA ILE A 223 0.92 13.92 -6.54
C ILE A 223 -0.38 13.29 -6.04
N VAL A 224 -1.54 13.82 -6.46
CA VAL A 224 -2.86 13.29 -6.08
C VAL A 224 -3.18 11.98 -6.80
N ILE A 225 -2.81 11.83 -8.06
CA ILE A 225 -3.11 10.63 -8.87
C ILE A 225 -2.38 9.38 -8.35
N ILE A 226 -1.17 9.55 -7.82
CA ILE A 226 -0.32 8.47 -7.30
C ILE A 226 -1.05 7.52 -6.31
N PRO A 227 -1.62 7.99 -5.19
CA PRO A 227 -2.39 7.12 -4.27
C PRO A 227 -3.66 6.55 -4.90
N LEU A 228 -4.25 7.22 -5.89
CA LEU A 228 -5.45 6.72 -6.59
C LEU A 228 -5.15 5.46 -7.41
N PHE A 229 -3.96 5.35 -8.00
CA PHE A 229 -3.55 4.12 -8.70
C PHE A 229 -3.53 2.91 -7.76
N VAL A 230 -2.98 3.06 -6.56
CA VAL A 230 -2.98 1.98 -5.55
C VAL A 230 -4.40 1.54 -5.21
N LEU A 231 -5.31 2.50 -5.01
CA LEU A 231 -6.72 2.21 -4.75
C LEU A 231 -7.39 1.51 -5.92
N PHE A 232 -7.07 1.91 -7.15
CA PHE A 232 -7.61 1.30 -8.36
C PHE A 232 -7.26 -0.19 -8.44
N PHE A 233 -5.98 -0.56 -8.29
CA PHE A 233 -5.56 -1.97 -8.36
C PHE A 233 -6.06 -2.81 -7.17
N ALA A 234 -6.06 -2.24 -5.97
CA ALA A 234 -6.65 -2.90 -4.80
C ALA A 234 -8.17 -3.15 -5.01
N HIS A 235 -8.87 -2.17 -5.59
CA HIS A 235 -10.29 -2.29 -5.93
C HIS A 235 -10.53 -3.36 -7.01
N GLN A 236 -9.72 -3.39 -8.06
CA GLN A 236 -9.80 -4.39 -9.12
C GLN A 236 -9.66 -5.81 -8.56
N THR A 237 -8.69 -6.01 -7.65
CA THR A 237 -8.49 -7.28 -6.94
C THR A 237 -9.73 -7.65 -6.10
N ASN A 238 -10.27 -6.70 -5.31
CA ASN A 238 -11.47 -6.93 -4.50
C ASN A 238 -12.71 -7.24 -5.37
N SER A 239 -12.82 -6.59 -6.54
CA SER A 239 -13.87 -6.87 -7.52
C SER A 239 -13.77 -8.30 -8.04
N GLN A 240 -12.57 -8.77 -8.34
CA GLN A 240 -12.34 -10.15 -8.78
C GLN A 240 -12.71 -11.19 -7.72
N VAL A 241 -12.42 -10.92 -6.43
CA VAL A 241 -12.86 -11.80 -5.33
C VAL A 241 -14.39 -11.84 -5.24
N THR A 242 -15.06 -10.70 -5.43
CA THR A 242 -16.52 -10.61 -5.43
C THR A 242 -17.12 -11.36 -6.62
N LYS A 243 -16.47 -11.27 -7.79
CA LYS A 243 -16.86 -12.02 -8.99
C LYS A 243 -16.74 -13.53 -8.77
N LEU A 244 -15.64 -14.00 -8.18
CA LEU A 244 -15.46 -15.41 -7.81
C LEU A 244 -16.57 -15.90 -6.87
N GLN A 245 -16.93 -15.10 -5.87
CA GLN A 245 -18.04 -15.42 -4.95
C GLN A 245 -19.38 -15.53 -5.70
N ASN A 246 -19.68 -14.57 -6.59
CA ASN A 246 -20.89 -14.61 -7.42
C ASN A 246 -20.90 -15.81 -8.38
N THR A 247 -19.75 -16.20 -8.92
CA THR A 247 -19.61 -17.39 -9.76
C THR A 247 -19.92 -18.65 -8.96
N CYS A 248 -19.48 -18.75 -7.70
CA CYS A 248 -19.84 -19.89 -6.84
C CYS A 248 -21.34 -19.93 -6.56
N ALA A 249 -21.97 -18.80 -6.24
CA ALA A 249 -23.42 -18.74 -6.04
C ALA A 249 -24.21 -19.22 -7.28
N LYS A 250 -23.84 -18.74 -8.48
CA LYS A 250 -24.46 -19.18 -9.74
C LYS A 250 -24.24 -20.66 -10.05
N LEU A 251 -23.14 -21.24 -9.58
CA LEU A 251 -22.88 -22.68 -9.73
C LEU A 251 -23.71 -23.49 -8.74
N MET A 252 -23.92 -23.00 -7.52
CA MET A 252 -24.80 -23.64 -6.53
C MET A 252 -26.26 -23.70 -7.01
N GLU A 253 -26.77 -22.64 -7.66
CA GLU A 253 -28.12 -22.61 -8.24
C GLU A 253 -28.40 -23.74 -9.27
N LYS A 254 -27.35 -24.35 -9.82
CA LYS A 254 -27.44 -25.43 -10.82
C LYS A 254 -27.30 -26.83 -10.23
N LEU A 255 -26.98 -26.94 -8.93
CA LEU A 255 -26.74 -28.21 -8.25
C LEU A 255 -27.94 -28.57 -7.37
N ASN A 256 -28.19 -29.86 -7.21
CA ASN A 256 -29.15 -30.34 -6.20
C ASN A 256 -28.59 -30.07 -4.80
N GLU A 257 -29.39 -29.49 -3.91
CA GLU A 257 -29.01 -29.12 -2.53
C GLU A 257 -28.51 -30.31 -1.71
N GLU A 258 -29.03 -31.51 -1.99
CA GLU A 258 -28.62 -32.75 -1.30
C GLU A 258 -27.31 -33.33 -1.85
N SER A 259 -26.79 -32.81 -2.96
CA SER A 259 -25.58 -33.35 -3.58
C SER A 259 -24.33 -32.96 -2.80
N GLU A 260 -23.37 -33.89 -2.65
CA GLU A 260 -22.06 -33.62 -2.01
C GLU A 260 -21.37 -32.39 -2.63
N ARG A 261 -21.55 -32.18 -3.94
CA ARG A 261 -21.00 -31.03 -4.67
C ARG A 261 -21.60 -29.71 -4.20
N TYR A 262 -22.90 -29.68 -3.97
CA TYR A 262 -23.57 -28.49 -3.44
C TYR A 262 -23.04 -28.19 -2.04
N LEU A 263 -22.97 -29.19 -1.16
CA LEU A 263 -22.48 -29.01 0.21
C LEU A 263 -21.05 -28.47 0.23
N GLU A 264 -20.14 -29.07 -0.55
CA GLU A 264 -18.75 -28.61 -0.65
C GLU A 264 -18.64 -27.18 -1.24
N LEU A 265 -19.45 -26.86 -2.25
CA LEU A 265 -19.45 -25.52 -2.86
C LEU A 265 -20.07 -24.47 -1.93
N ASN A 266 -21.11 -24.83 -1.19
CA ASN A 266 -21.76 -24.00 -0.18
C ASN A 266 -20.79 -23.69 0.96
N ASP A 267 -20.08 -24.68 1.47
CA ASP A 267 -19.03 -24.50 2.48
C ASP A 267 -17.95 -23.55 1.99
N PHE A 268 -17.52 -23.70 0.73
CA PHE A 268 -16.55 -22.80 0.13
C PHE A 268 -17.11 -21.38 -0.03
N TYR A 269 -18.38 -21.24 -0.44
CA TYR A 269 -19.06 -19.95 -0.55
C TYR A 269 -19.18 -19.23 0.80
N GLU A 270 -19.64 -19.91 1.85
CA GLU A 270 -19.75 -19.36 3.19
C GLU A 270 -18.38 -19.01 3.77
N GLN A 271 -17.34 -19.80 3.48
CA GLN A 271 -15.97 -19.41 3.78
C GLN A 271 -15.62 -18.08 3.13
N MET A 272 -15.83 -17.89 1.82
CA MET A 272 -15.51 -16.61 1.15
C MET A 272 -16.29 -15.43 1.73
N LYS A 273 -17.54 -15.65 2.14
CA LYS A 273 -18.42 -14.64 2.74
C LYS A 273 -17.94 -14.21 4.12
N HIS A 274 -17.57 -15.15 4.99
CA HIS A 274 -17.06 -14.86 6.34
C HIS A 274 -15.61 -14.37 6.34
N GLN A 275 -14.83 -14.79 5.36
CA GLN A 275 -13.39 -14.61 5.31
C GLN A 275 -12.95 -13.75 4.11
N ARG A 276 -13.80 -12.79 3.73
CA ARG A 276 -13.59 -11.94 2.57
C ARG A 276 -12.23 -11.25 2.61
N VAL A 277 -11.50 -11.38 1.53
CA VAL A 277 -10.22 -10.71 1.32
C VAL A 277 -10.47 -9.21 1.21
N LYS A 278 -9.74 -8.45 2.03
CA LYS A 278 -9.77 -7.00 2.03
C LYS A 278 -8.34 -6.48 2.10
N PHE A 279 -8.07 -5.43 1.33
CA PHE A 279 -6.81 -4.71 1.42
C PHE A 279 -7.01 -3.45 2.26
N THR A 280 -6.08 -3.20 3.18
CA THR A 280 -6.19 -2.10 4.14
C THR A 280 -4.88 -1.34 4.25
N ALA A 281 -4.97 -0.02 4.40
CA ALA A 281 -3.83 0.81 4.76
C ALA A 281 -3.61 0.72 6.27
N ALA A 282 -2.83 -0.26 6.72
CA ALA A 282 -2.51 -0.50 8.14
C ALA A 282 -3.74 -0.60 9.06
N LYS A 283 -4.85 -1.16 8.55
CA LYS A 283 -6.16 -1.25 9.22
C LYS A 283 -6.84 0.10 9.55
N PHE A 284 -6.31 1.24 9.10
CA PHE A 284 -6.97 2.54 9.28
C PHE A 284 -8.17 2.70 8.34
N PHE A 285 -8.03 2.25 7.09
CA PHE A 285 -9.10 2.28 6.10
C PHE A 285 -8.96 1.15 5.08
N ASP A 286 -10.11 0.74 4.54
CA ASP A 286 -10.20 -0.23 3.44
C ASP A 286 -9.82 0.45 2.12
N LEU A 287 -9.06 -0.25 1.28
CA LEU A 287 -8.64 0.21 -0.04
C LEU A 287 -9.75 -0.08 -1.07
N GLU A 288 -10.81 0.74 -1.02
CA GLU A 288 -11.99 0.63 -1.87
C GLU A 288 -12.21 1.88 -2.73
N ARG A 289 -13.05 1.77 -3.76
CA ARG A 289 -13.42 2.90 -4.62
C ARG A 289 -14.05 4.05 -3.84
N SER A 290 -14.80 3.75 -2.79
CA SER A 290 -15.41 4.76 -1.91
C SER A 290 -14.36 5.62 -1.20
N THR A 291 -13.19 5.05 -0.90
CA THR A 291 -12.05 5.74 -0.28
C THR A 291 -11.45 6.81 -1.21
N ILE A 292 -11.50 6.61 -2.53
CA ILE A 292 -11.04 7.61 -3.52
C ILE A 292 -11.84 8.91 -3.34
N ILE A 293 -13.16 8.80 -3.34
CA ILE A 293 -14.06 9.96 -3.26
C ILE A 293 -13.86 10.67 -1.92
N ARG A 294 -13.87 9.92 -0.81
CA ARG A 294 -13.63 10.49 0.53
C ARG A 294 -12.29 11.19 0.64
N TYR A 295 -11.24 10.65 0.02
CA TYR A 295 -9.91 11.24 0.05
C TYR A 295 -9.87 12.59 -0.70
N LEU A 296 -10.52 12.67 -1.86
CA LEU A 296 -10.65 13.93 -2.61
C LEU A 296 -11.52 14.97 -1.86
N ASP A 297 -12.60 14.53 -1.20
CA ASP A 297 -13.45 15.39 -0.38
C ASP A 297 -12.67 15.99 0.78
N VAL A 298 -11.86 15.17 1.46
CA VAL A 298 -11.00 15.62 2.56
C VAL A 298 -9.97 16.63 2.07
N ILE A 299 -9.25 16.37 0.98
CA ILE A 299 -8.28 17.32 0.40
C ILE A 299 -8.96 18.65 0.07
N SER A 300 -10.12 18.59 -0.61
CA SER A 300 -10.87 19.78 -1.02
C SER A 300 -11.35 20.59 0.18
N THR A 301 -11.88 19.92 1.20
CA THR A 301 -12.35 20.55 2.44
C THR A 301 -11.21 21.27 3.17
N TYR A 302 -10.07 20.59 3.34
CA TYR A 302 -8.90 21.21 3.99
C TYR A 302 -8.32 22.35 3.16
N PHE A 303 -8.30 22.24 1.83
CA PHE A 303 -7.87 23.33 0.96
C PHE A 303 -8.75 24.58 1.12
N ILE A 304 -10.08 24.41 1.11
CA ILE A 304 -11.03 25.52 1.32
C ILE A 304 -10.81 26.15 2.70
N ALA A 305 -10.70 25.32 3.74
CA ALA A 305 -10.47 25.81 5.10
C ALA A 305 -9.18 26.63 5.21
N VAL A 306 -8.07 26.13 4.65
CA VAL A 306 -6.78 26.85 4.66
C VAL A 306 -6.90 28.20 3.97
N ILE A 307 -7.59 28.29 2.83
CA ILE A 307 -7.82 29.57 2.14
C ILE A 307 -8.66 30.53 2.99
N GLN A 308 -9.79 30.06 3.53
CA GLN A 308 -10.72 30.89 4.29
C GLN A 308 -10.05 31.49 5.54
N PHE A 309 -9.32 30.66 6.30
CA PHE A 309 -8.63 31.12 7.51
C PHE A 309 -7.39 31.98 7.21
N ASP A 310 -6.70 31.81 6.08
CA ASP A 310 -5.60 32.70 5.69
C ASP A 310 -6.11 34.09 5.24
N ILE A 311 -7.28 34.16 4.57
CA ILE A 311 -7.90 35.43 4.17
C ILE A 311 -8.38 36.23 5.38
N SER A 312 -8.93 35.56 6.40
CA SER A 312 -9.47 36.22 7.62
C SER A 312 -8.41 36.92 8.50
N LYS A 313 -7.12 36.68 8.26
CA LYS A 313 -6.01 37.28 9.02
C LYS A 313 -5.51 38.60 8.43
N LYS A 314 -6.15 39.13 7.39
CA LYS A 314 -5.89 40.47 6.83
C LYS A 314 -6.90 41.47 7.37
#